data_AF-A0A377BAC0-F1
#
_entry.id   AF-A0A377BAC0-F1
#
_cell.length_a   1.000
_cell.length_b   1.000
_cell.length_c   1.000
_cell.angle_alpha   90.00
_cell.angle_beta   90.00
_cell.angle_gamma   90.00
#
_symmetry.space_group_name_H-M   'P 1'
#
loop_
_entity.id
_entity.type
_entity.pdbx_description
1 polymer ?
#
loop_
_entity_poly.entity_id
_entity_poly.type
_entity_poly.pdbx_seq_one_letter_code
_entity_poly.pdbx_strand_id
1 'polypeptide(L)'
;MGVDWSDANLAGSLIGQKLAINEFVAYLNFSPYLQTAGTLDAKTVAIISFALCGFANFGSIGVVVGAFSAVAPHRAPENRPSLVYGRWRRRRFPT
;
A
#
# COMPACT_ATOMS: atom_id res chain seq x y z
N MET A 1 -6.70 7.12 -18.17
CA MET A 1 -6.71 5.71 -17.72
C MET A 1 -7.59 4.95 -18.72
N GLY A 2 -7.06 3.97 -19.43
CA GLY A 2 -7.72 3.38 -20.62
C GLY A 2 -8.91 2.46 -20.36
N VAL A 3 -9.62 2.64 -19.24
CA VAL A 3 -10.83 1.91 -18.83
C VAL A 3 -12.05 2.64 -19.40
N ASP A 4 -13.04 1.89 -19.84
CA ASP A 4 -14.29 2.46 -20.35
C ASP A 4 -15.05 3.23 -19.26
N TRP A 5 -15.80 4.27 -19.62
CA TRP A 5 -16.45 5.14 -18.63
C TRP A 5 -17.54 4.41 -17.82
N SER A 6 -18.16 3.39 -18.41
CA SER A 6 -19.09 2.47 -17.72
C SER A 6 -18.42 1.73 -16.57
N ASP A 7 -17.15 1.35 -16.76
CA ASP A 7 -16.39 0.49 -15.86
C ASP A 7 -15.52 1.31 -14.90
N ALA A 8 -15.41 2.62 -15.14
CA ALA A 8 -14.59 3.53 -14.35
C ALA A 8 -15.02 3.58 -12.87
N ASN A 9 -16.32 3.51 -12.59
CA ASN A 9 -16.83 3.45 -11.22
C ASN A 9 -16.41 2.16 -10.50
N LEU A 10 -16.47 1.03 -11.20
CA LEU A 10 -16.06 -0.27 -10.66
C LEU A 10 -14.54 -0.30 -10.43
N ALA A 11 -13.76 0.14 -11.41
CA ALA A 11 -12.30 0.27 -11.27
C ALA A 11 -11.91 1.21 -10.13
N GLY A 12 -12.59 2.36 -10.01
CA GLY A 12 -12.38 3.32 -8.93
C GLY A 12 -12.70 2.76 -7.55
N SER A 13 -13.78 1.98 -7.43
CA SER A 13 -14.15 1.31 -6.18
C SER A 13 -13.10 0.27 -5.75
N LEU A 14 -12.60 -0.55 -6.69
CA LEU A 14 -11.56 -1.54 -6.41
C LEU A 14 -10.22 -0.89 -6.01
N ILE A 15 -9.83 0.20 -6.68
CA ILE A 15 -8.64 0.97 -6.32
C ILE A 15 -8.82 1.65 -4.96
N GLY A 16 -10.02 2.18 -4.68
CA GLY A 16 -10.37 2.75 -3.38
C GLY A 16 -10.30 1.72 -2.24
N GLN A 17 -10.80 0.51 -2.47
CA GLN A 17 -10.71 -0.59 -1.50
C GLN A 17 -9.26 -1.01 -1.25
N LYS A 18 -8.44 -1.06 -2.29
CA LYS A 18 -7.00 -1.29 -2.15
C LYS A 18 -6.34 -0.22 -1.27
N LEU A 19 -6.70 1.05 -1.46
CA LEU A 19 -6.13 2.18 -0.70
C LEU A 19 -6.67 2.28 0.73
N ALA A 20 -7.92 1.88 0.98
CA ALA A 20 -8.53 1.99 2.30
C ALA A 20 -8.25 0.77 3.18
N ILE A 21 -8.18 -0.42 2.59
CA ILE A 21 -8.07 -1.70 3.30
C ILE A 21 -6.77 -2.41 2.90
N ASN A 22 -6.77 -3.12 1.77
CA ASN A 22 -5.60 -3.81 1.21
C ASN A 22 -5.87 -4.37 -0.20
N GLU A 23 -4.80 -4.72 -0.91
CA GLU A 23 -4.86 -5.31 -2.24
C GLU A 23 -5.52 -6.70 -2.25
N PHE A 24 -5.41 -7.47 -1.16
CA PHE A 24 -5.99 -8.83 -1.10
C PHE A 24 -7.52 -8.82 -1.12
N VAL A 25 -8.14 -7.91 -0.36
CA VAL A 25 -9.58 -7.69 -0.32
C VAL A 25 -10.08 -7.14 -1.66
N ALA A 26 -9.31 -6.25 -2.29
CA ALA A 26 -9.64 -5.76 -3.62
C ALA A 26 -9.60 -6.90 -4.67
N TYR A 27 -8.63 -7.81 -4.61
CA TYR A 27 -8.59 -9.00 -5.47
C TYR A 27 -9.76 -9.96 -5.23
N LEU A 28 -10.21 -10.14 -3.98
CA LEU A 28 -11.38 -10.97 -3.67
C LEU A 28 -12.66 -10.41 -4.32
N ASN A 29 -12.84 -9.09 -4.26
CA ASN A 29 -13.97 -8.42 -4.91
C ASN A 29 -13.83 -8.37 -6.44
N PHE A 30 -12.61 -8.44 -6.97
CA PHE A 30 -12.35 -8.49 -8.41
C PHE A 30 -12.54 -9.89 -9.02
N SER A 31 -12.25 -10.96 -8.27
CA SER A 31 -12.38 -12.37 -8.68
C SER A 31 -13.70 -12.74 -9.40
N PRO A 32 -14.90 -12.38 -8.90
CA PRO A 32 -16.15 -12.72 -9.59
C PRO A 32 -16.30 -12.07 -10.97
N TYR A 33 -15.70 -10.90 -11.19
CA TYR A 33 -15.70 -10.23 -12.48
C TYR A 33 -14.77 -10.89 -13.51
N LEU A 34 -13.77 -11.66 -13.06
CA LEU A 34 -12.92 -12.46 -13.94
C LEU A 34 -13.59 -13.77 -14.37
N GLN A 35 -14.42 -14.36 -13.50
CA GLN A 35 -15.12 -15.62 -13.79
C GLN A 35 -16.34 -15.42 -14.70
N THR A 36 -16.94 -14.24 -14.66
CA THR A 36 -18.09 -13.89 -15.51
C THR A 36 -17.58 -13.42 -16.87
N ALA A 37 -17.21 -14.37 -17.73
CA ALA A 37 -16.72 -14.06 -19.08
C ALA A 37 -17.76 -13.22 -19.86
N GLY A 38 -17.39 -11.98 -20.22
CA GLY A 38 -18.19 -11.08 -21.05
C GLY A 38 -18.69 -9.80 -20.38
N THR A 39 -18.48 -9.60 -19.07
CA THR A 39 -18.89 -8.35 -18.37
C THR A 39 -17.85 -7.24 -18.43
N LEU A 40 -16.57 -7.57 -18.58
CA LEU A 40 -15.47 -6.60 -18.66
C LEU A 40 -14.60 -6.89 -19.88
N ASP A 41 -14.19 -5.83 -20.58
CA ASP A 41 -13.22 -5.96 -21.68
C ASP A 41 -11.85 -6.43 -21.15
N ALA A 42 -11.13 -7.19 -21.98
CA ALA A 42 -9.81 -7.73 -21.64
C ALA A 42 -8.81 -6.61 -21.29
N LYS A 43 -8.95 -5.44 -21.92
CA LYS A 43 -8.14 -4.26 -21.63
C LYS A 43 -8.43 -3.70 -20.23
N THR A 44 -9.71 -3.61 -19.85
CA THR A 44 -10.12 -3.16 -18.51
C THR A 44 -9.61 -4.10 -17.43
N VAL A 45 -9.72 -5.41 -17.66
CA VAL A 45 -9.17 -6.45 -16.78
C VAL A 45 -7.67 -6.29 -16.58
N ALA A 46 -6.91 -6.08 -17.65
CA ALA A 46 -5.47 -5.87 -17.57
C ALA A 46 -5.13 -4.59 -16.76
N ILE A 47 -5.82 -3.48 -17.03
CA ILE A 47 -5.58 -2.20 -16.34
C ILE A 47 -5.86 -2.33 -14.84
N ILE A 48 -7.00 -2.93 -14.46
CA ILE A 48 -7.35 -3.14 -13.05
C ILE A 48 -6.33 -4.07 -12.37
N SER A 49 -5.93 -5.16 -13.04
CA SER A 49 -4.94 -6.09 -12.50
C SER A 49 -3.58 -5.41 -12.24
N PHE A 50 -3.12 -4.56 -13.15
CA PHE A 50 -1.91 -3.76 -12.95
C PHE A 50 -2.08 -2.68 -11.88
N ALA A 51 -3.25 -2.03 -11.82
CA ALA A 51 -3.55 -1.03 -10.80
C ALA A 51 -3.63 -1.64 -9.39
N LEU A 52 -4.10 -2.88 -9.27
CA LEU A 52 -4.14 -3.64 -8.02
C LEU A 52 -2.79 -4.22 -7.65
N CYS A 53 -1.97 -4.62 -8.63
CA CYS A 53 -0.63 -5.15 -8.41
C CYS A 53 0.32 -4.07 -7.84
N GLY A 54 0.44 -4.06 -6.52
CA GLY A 54 1.39 -3.22 -5.81
C GLY A 54 0.91 -2.87 -4.41
N PHE A 55 1.82 -2.88 -3.44
CA PHE A 55 1.54 -2.53 -2.05
C PHE A 55 1.38 -1.01 -1.85
N ALA A 56 0.88 -0.24 -2.81
CA ALA A 56 0.63 1.19 -2.63
C ALA A 56 -0.66 1.38 -1.83
N ASN A 57 -0.52 1.43 -0.51
CA ASN A 57 -1.62 1.54 0.45
C ASN A 57 -1.16 2.44 1.62
N PHE A 58 -2.07 3.05 2.40
CA PHE A 58 -1.70 3.94 3.52
C PHE A 58 -0.78 3.24 4.53
N GLY A 59 -0.94 1.93 4.73
CA GLY A 59 -0.04 1.13 5.55
C GLY A 59 1.41 1.13 5.06
N SER A 60 1.63 1.16 3.74
CA SER A 60 2.96 1.15 3.14
C SER A 60 3.68 2.48 3.27
N ILE A 61 2.95 3.59 3.39
CA ILE A 61 3.54 4.88 3.81
C ILE A 61 4.13 4.71 5.21
N GLY A 62 3.40 4.07 6.13
CA GLY A 62 3.88 3.78 7.49
C GLY A 62 5.12 2.87 7.51
N VAL A 63 5.16 1.83 6.67
CA VAL A 63 6.32 0.93 6.55
C VAL A 63 7.54 1.66 6.02
N VAL A 64 7.37 2.47 4.96
CA VAL A 64 8.47 3.25 4.36
C VAL A 64 8.97 4.30 5.35
N VAL A 65 8.08 5.04 6.02
CA VAL A 65 8.45 6.01 7.06
C VAL A 65 9.15 5.32 8.24
N GLY A 66 8.69 4.14 8.66
CA GLY A 66 9.33 3.33 9.69
C GLY A 66 10.74 2.86 9.27
N ALA A 67 10.89 2.38 8.05
CA ALA A 67 12.18 1.97 7.49
C ALA A 67 13.16 3.15 7.38
N PHE A 68 12.71 4.31 6.87
CA PHE A 68 13.52 5.52 6.81
C PHE A 68 13.88 6.04 8.21
N SER A 69 12.97 5.95 9.18
CA SER A 69 13.24 6.32 10.58
C SER A 69 14.28 5.41 11.23
N ALA A 70 14.34 4.13 10.83
CA ALA A 70 15.35 3.18 11.28
C ALA A 70 16.72 3.38 10.62
N VAL A 71 16.76 3.74 9.32
CA VAL A 71 17.99 3.94 8.55
C VAL A 71 18.63 5.31 8.79
N ALA A 72 17.83 6.37 8.95
CA ALA A 72 18.29 7.73 9.19
C ALA A 72 17.61 8.32 10.44
N PRO A 73 17.93 7.82 11.65
CA PRO A 73 17.28 8.22 12.90
C PRO A 73 17.50 9.70 13.26
N HIS A 74 18.43 10.39 12.60
CA HIS A 74 18.76 11.82 12.78
C HIS A 74 17.82 12.79 12.03
N ARG A 75 16.92 12.29 11.16
CA ARG A 75 15.94 13.11 10.43
C ARG A 75 14.49 12.96 10.92
N ALA A 76 14.26 12.07 11.88
CA ALA A 76 13.01 12.08 12.63
C ALA A 76 12.97 13.35 13.50
N PRO A 77 11.81 14.01 13.65
CA PRO A 77 11.70 15.20 14.49
C PRO A 77 12.27 14.91 15.89
N GLU A 78 13.12 15.82 16.34
CA GLU A 78 13.93 15.81 17.58
C GLU A 78 13.14 15.56 18.88
N ASN A 79 11.82 15.40 18.82
CA ASN A 79 10.98 15.05 19.96
C ASN A 79 11.06 13.55 20.31
N ARG A 80 12.27 12.99 20.33
CA ARG A 80 12.52 11.67 20.94
C ARG A 80 12.89 11.92 22.42
N PRO A 81 12.17 11.35 23.40
CA PRO A 81 12.63 11.39 24.78
C PRO A 81 14.01 10.74 24.82
N SER A 82 15.01 11.52 25.20
CA SER A 82 16.44 11.16 25.26
C SER A 82 16.73 9.84 26.00
N LEU A 83 15.78 9.34 26.79
CA LEU A 83 15.84 8.03 27.45
C LEU A 83 15.96 6.83 26.48
N VAL A 84 15.29 6.82 25.33
CA VAL A 84 15.27 5.64 24.45
C VAL A 84 16.59 5.49 23.68
N TYR A 85 17.15 6.61 23.21
CA TYR A 85 18.44 6.62 22.51
C TYR A 85 19.61 6.29 23.45
N GLY A 86 19.58 6.84 24.68
CA GLY A 86 20.59 6.52 25.70
C GLY A 86 20.60 5.04 26.08
N ARG A 87 19.43 4.40 26.16
CA ARG A 87 19.30 2.97 26.49
C ARG A 87 19.73 2.05 25.34
N TRP A 88 19.52 2.46 24.10
CA TRP A 88 19.94 1.68 22.92
C TRP A 88 21.44 1.81 22.65
N ARG A 89 22.03 3.01 22.80
CA ARG A 89 23.48 3.23 22.65
C ARG A 89 24.30 2.49 23.70
N ARG A 90 23.81 2.41 24.96
CA ARG A 90 24.45 1.60 26.02
C ARG A 90 24.33 0.08 25.82
N ARG A 91 23.42 -0.40 24.99
CA ARG A 91 23.26 -1.84 24.71
C ARG A 91 24.05 -2.34 23.50
N ARG A 92 24.53 -1.45 22.62
CA ARG A 92 25.23 -1.82 21.38
C ARG A 92 26.75 -1.67 21.44
N PHE A 93 27.28 -0.97 22.44
CA PHE A 93 28.73 -0.87 22.69
C PHE A 93 29.00 -0.98 24.19
N PRO A 94 29.22 -2.19 24.72
CA PRO A 94 29.82 -2.35 26.03
C PRO A 94 31.33 -2.04 25.91
N THR A 95 31.79 -0.96 26.54
CA THR A 95 33.20 -0.83 26.96
C THR A 95 33.35 -1.45 28.33
#